data_AF-G4ZXW3-F1
#
_entry.id   AF-G4ZXW3-F1
#
_cell.length_a   1.000
_cell.length_b   1.000
_cell.length_c   1.000
_cell.angle_alpha   90.00
_cell.angle_beta   90.00
_cell.angle_gamma   90.00
#
_symmetry.space_group_name_H-M   'P 1'
#
loop_
_entity.id
_entity.type
_entity.pdbx_description
1 polymer ?
#
loop_
_entity_poly.entity_id
_entity_poly.type
_entity_poly.pdbx_seq_one_letter_code
_entity_poly.pdbx_strand_id
1 'polypeptide(L)'
;MAQLEKAARKLTMYSRALREQLARLREEVAAEKQAVLTSEDDVSESSARLQEIEELMAKLQLDIDALRTLPPSQDDGSLAAREQELEELEEERLEELELLGHIQIMLQMHQHAKGRMQRMIAALTKELHRVRQREEAVVIAALRSRIVKVFAPKI
;
A
#
# COMPACT_ATOMS: atom_id res chain seq x y z
N MET A 1 42.62 -23.24 -11.49
CA MET A 1 42.53 -22.63 -10.14
C MET A 1 41.95 -21.22 -10.19
N ALA A 2 42.69 -20.21 -10.66
CA ALA A 2 42.27 -18.80 -10.61
C ALA A 2 40.92 -18.48 -11.27
N GLN A 3 40.55 -19.16 -12.37
CA GLN A 3 39.28 -18.92 -13.05
C GLN A 3 38.05 -19.44 -12.29
N LEU A 4 38.13 -20.64 -11.69
CA LEU A 4 37.02 -21.21 -10.89
C LEU A 4 36.82 -20.43 -9.59
N GLU A 5 37.91 -20.05 -8.91
CA GLU A 5 37.84 -19.20 -7.71
C GLU A 5 37.26 -17.81 -8.01
N LYS A 6 37.68 -17.20 -9.13
CA LYS A 6 37.13 -15.91 -9.58
C LYS A 6 35.64 -16.01 -9.92
N ALA A 7 35.21 -17.10 -10.55
CA ALA A 7 33.81 -17.36 -10.84
C ALA A 7 32.98 -17.57 -9.56
N ALA A 8 33.49 -18.38 -8.61
CA ALA A 8 32.85 -18.59 -7.32
C ALA A 8 32.66 -17.28 -6.55
N ARG A 9 33.72 -16.46 -6.42
CA ARG A 9 33.64 -15.15 -5.75
C ARG A 9 32.61 -14.23 -6.40
N LYS A 10 32.56 -14.17 -7.73
CA LYS A 10 31.56 -13.35 -8.45
C LYS A 10 30.13 -13.83 -8.18
N LEU A 11 29.89 -15.14 -8.24
CA LEU A 11 28.57 -15.71 -7.96
C LEU A 11 28.13 -15.44 -6.52
N THR A 12 29.02 -15.62 -5.54
CA THR A 12 28.72 -15.34 -4.12
C THR A 12 28.37 -13.88 -3.89
N MET A 13 29.13 -12.95 -4.48
CA MET A 13 28.83 -11.51 -4.38
C MET A 13 27.47 -11.17 -5.02
N TYR A 14 27.17 -11.77 -6.18
CA TYR A 14 25.90 -11.55 -6.87
C TYR A 14 24.71 -12.16 -6.12
N SER A 15 24.87 -13.38 -5.59
CA SER A 15 23.89 -14.07 -4.72
C SER A 15 23.56 -13.24 -3.48
N ARG A 16 24.59 -12.65 -2.85
CA ARG A 16 24.42 -11.72 -1.72
C ARG A 16 23.64 -10.47 -2.13
N ALA A 17 24.02 -9.82 -3.22
CA ALA A 17 23.34 -8.61 -3.69
C ALA A 17 21.85 -8.89 -4.02
N LEU A 18 21.53 -10.01 -4.65
CA LEU A 18 20.15 -10.41 -4.93
C LEU A 18 19.34 -10.65 -3.65
N ARG A 19 19.95 -11.27 -2.63
CA ARG A 19 19.29 -11.47 -1.32
C ARG A 19 19.03 -10.15 -0.61
N GLU A 20 19.99 -9.22 -0.66
CA GLU A 20 19.83 -7.87 -0.08
C GLU A 20 18.72 -7.09 -0.80
N GLN A 21 18.66 -7.16 -2.14
CA GLN A 21 17.58 -6.56 -2.93
C GLN A 21 16.21 -7.18 -2.58
N LEU A 22 16.13 -8.50 -2.43
CA LEU A 22 14.90 -9.18 -2.01
C LEU A 22 14.47 -8.80 -0.60
N ALA A 23 15.40 -8.62 0.33
CA ALA A 23 15.10 -8.19 1.69
C ALA A 23 14.50 -6.79 1.69
N ARG A 24 15.17 -5.83 1.03
CA ARG A 24 14.67 -4.45 0.90
C ARG A 24 13.30 -4.39 0.25
N LEU A 25 13.10 -5.12 -0.85
CA LEU A 25 11.83 -5.13 -1.55
C LEU A 25 10.69 -5.75 -0.71
N ARG A 26 11.00 -6.69 0.19
CA ARG A 26 10.00 -7.23 1.13
C ARG A 26 9.65 -6.23 2.23
N GLU A 27 10.62 -5.45 2.71
CA GLU A 27 10.38 -4.35 3.65
C GLU A 27 9.52 -3.26 2.99
N GLU A 28 9.81 -2.88 1.75
CA GLU A 28 8.99 -1.96 0.96
C GLU A 28 7.55 -2.47 0.81
N VAL A 29 7.36 -3.76 0.50
CA VAL A 29 6.01 -4.37 0.43
C VAL A 29 5.30 -4.35 1.78
N ALA A 30 6.01 -4.51 2.90
CA ALA A 30 5.42 -4.45 4.22
C ALA A 30 4.97 -3.01 4.55
N ALA A 31 5.79 -2.01 4.23
CA ALA A 31 5.45 -0.61 4.37
C ALA A 31 4.24 -0.24 3.49
N GLU A 32 4.22 -0.70 2.24
CA GLU A 32 3.10 -0.50 1.32
C GLU A 32 1.81 -1.12 1.86
N LYS A 33 1.89 -2.33 2.43
CA LYS A 33 0.72 -2.97 3.04
C LYS A 33 0.19 -2.14 4.20
N GLN A 34 1.08 -1.57 5.01
CA GLN A 34 0.67 -0.70 6.11
C GLN A 34 0.00 0.58 5.60
N ALA A 35 0.54 1.20 4.55
CA ALA A 35 -0.06 2.37 3.92
C ALA A 35 -1.47 2.08 3.38
N VAL A 36 -1.67 0.94 2.72
CA VAL A 36 -3.00 0.50 2.26
C VAL A 36 -3.98 0.37 3.41
N LEU A 37 -3.58 -0.27 4.52
CA LEU A 37 -4.45 -0.42 5.69
C LEU A 37 -4.86 0.94 6.26
N THR A 38 -3.91 1.87 6.38
CA THR A 38 -4.21 3.23 6.82
C THR A 38 -5.19 3.92 5.87
N SER A 39 -4.99 3.85 4.55
CA SER A 39 -5.95 4.42 3.61
C SER A 39 -7.32 3.72 3.63
N GLU A 40 -7.40 2.42 3.92
CA GLU A 40 -8.67 1.71 4.10
C GLU A 40 -9.40 2.17 5.38
N ASP A 41 -8.65 2.42 6.46
CA ASP A 41 -9.17 3.03 7.68
C ASP A 41 -9.68 4.46 7.40
N ASP A 42 -8.91 5.26 6.65
CA ASP A 42 -9.29 6.63 6.26
C ASP A 42 -10.59 6.63 5.43
N VAL A 43 -10.77 5.69 4.49
CA VAL A 43 -12.05 5.54 3.75
C VAL A 43 -13.19 5.24 4.71
N SER A 44 -12.96 4.37 5.69
CA SER A 44 -14.01 3.95 6.64
C SER A 44 -14.43 5.11 7.53
N GLU A 45 -13.47 5.88 8.05
CA GLU A 45 -13.73 7.09 8.84
C GLU A 45 -14.46 8.15 8.02
N SER A 46 -13.94 8.46 6.84
CA SER A 46 -14.51 9.47 5.94
C SER A 46 -15.93 9.09 5.47
N SER A 47 -16.19 7.81 5.20
CA SER A 47 -17.53 7.32 4.86
C SER A 47 -18.52 7.43 6.03
N ALA A 48 -18.06 7.15 7.26
CA ALA A 48 -18.90 7.31 8.45
C ALA A 48 -19.24 8.79 8.68
N ARG A 49 -18.26 9.68 8.54
CA ARG A 49 -18.47 11.13 8.64
C ARG A 49 -19.44 11.65 7.56
N LEU A 50 -19.30 11.18 6.32
CA LEU A 50 -20.24 11.51 5.26
C LEU A 50 -21.67 11.09 5.59
N GLN A 51 -21.86 9.89 6.15
CA GLN A 51 -23.17 9.42 6.57
C GLN A 51 -23.75 10.30 7.70
N GLU A 52 -22.93 10.68 8.68
CA GLU A 52 -23.35 11.60 9.76
C GLU A 52 -23.81 12.94 9.20
N ILE A 53 -23.07 13.52 8.25
CA ILE A 53 -23.45 14.76 7.56
C ILE A 53 -24.79 14.59 6.84
N GLU A 54 -24.96 13.51 6.06
CA GLU A 54 -26.21 13.25 5.33
C GLU A 54 -27.41 13.05 6.28
N GLU A 55 -27.21 12.43 7.44
CA GLU A 55 -28.24 12.30 8.48
C GLU A 55 -28.60 13.65 9.13
N LEU A 56 -27.62 14.52 9.36
CA LEU A 56 -27.85 15.88 9.88
C LEU A 56 -28.60 16.74 8.86
N MET A 57 -28.17 16.71 7.59
CA MET A 57 -28.86 17.40 6.50
C MET A 57 -30.31 16.96 6.38
N ALA A 58 -30.58 15.64 6.47
CA ALA A 58 -31.95 15.13 6.40
C ALA A 58 -32.83 15.63 7.56
N LYS A 59 -32.29 15.70 8.78
CA LYS A 59 -33.01 16.26 9.95
C LYS A 59 -33.27 17.75 9.76
N LEU A 60 -32.26 18.49 9.31
CA LEU A 60 -32.35 19.92 9.08
C LEU A 60 -33.35 20.26 7.98
N GLN A 61 -33.41 19.46 6.91
CA GLN A 61 -34.40 19.62 5.84
C GLN A 61 -35.84 19.47 6.37
N LEU A 62 -36.10 18.52 7.28
CA LEU A 62 -37.41 18.37 7.91
C LEU A 62 -37.77 19.60 8.76
N ASP A 63 -36.80 20.17 9.48
CA ASP A 63 -37.00 21.39 10.27
C ASP A 63 -37.30 22.60 9.38
N ILE A 64 -36.55 22.76 8.27
CA ILE A 64 -36.79 23.79 7.26
C ILE A 64 -38.18 23.64 6.65
N ASP A 65 -38.58 22.43 6.26
CA ASP A 65 -39.88 22.18 5.66
C ASP A 65 -41.01 22.49 6.65
N ALA A 66 -40.84 22.15 7.93
CA ALA A 66 -41.79 22.52 8.98
C ALA A 66 -41.91 24.06 9.13
N LEU A 67 -40.78 24.77 9.18
CA LEU A 67 -40.74 26.23 9.29
C LEU A 67 -41.39 26.92 8.08
N ARG A 68 -41.19 26.39 6.86
CA ARG A 68 -41.81 26.92 5.63
C ARG A 68 -43.33 26.84 5.61
N THR A 69 -43.93 25.93 6.39
CA THR A 69 -45.39 25.83 6.50
C THR A 69 -46.01 26.82 7.49
N LEU A 70 -45.19 27.49 8.31
CA LEU A 70 -45.67 28.47 9.27
C LEU A 70 -45.95 29.84 8.61
N PRO A 71 -46.88 30.64 9.15
CA PRO A 71 -47.13 31.97 8.65
C PRO A 71 -45.89 32.87 8.75
N PRO A 72 -45.58 33.73 7.76
CA PRO A 72 -44.40 34.61 7.78
C PRO A 72 -44.31 35.55 8.98
N SER A 73 -45.44 35.84 9.64
CA SER A 73 -45.49 36.66 10.86
C SER A 73 -44.94 35.97 12.11
N GLN A 74 -44.58 34.68 12.03
CA GLN A 74 -44.02 33.88 13.11
C GLN A 74 -42.54 33.50 12.87
N ASP A 75 -41.95 33.91 11.74
CA ASP A 75 -40.55 33.64 11.45
C ASP A 75 -39.66 34.80 11.94
N ASP A 76 -38.95 34.56 13.03
CA ASP A 76 -38.01 35.51 13.64
C ASP A 76 -36.62 35.50 12.96
N GLY A 77 -36.53 35.02 11.71
CA GLY A 77 -35.26 34.76 11.01
C GLY A 77 -34.71 33.34 11.24
N SER A 78 -35.52 32.47 11.83
CA SER A 78 -35.14 31.08 12.09
C SER A 78 -35.04 30.27 10.81
N LEU A 79 -35.88 30.56 9.80
CA LEU A 79 -35.82 29.84 8.52
C LEU A 79 -34.50 30.13 7.79
N ALA A 80 -34.14 31.41 7.65
CA ALA A 80 -32.91 31.81 6.97
C ALA A 80 -31.65 31.23 7.65
N ALA A 81 -31.62 31.20 8.98
CA ALA A 81 -30.52 30.59 9.73
C ALA A 81 -30.39 29.08 9.46
N ARG A 82 -31.51 28.36 9.35
CA ARG A 82 -31.52 26.92 9.06
C ARG A 82 -31.15 26.62 7.60
N GLU A 83 -31.58 27.47 6.66
CA GLU A 83 -31.17 27.38 5.25
C GLU A 83 -29.66 27.60 5.09
N GLN A 84 -29.08 28.55 5.83
CA GLN A 84 -27.63 28.75 5.86
C GLN A 84 -26.89 27.54 6.46
N GLU A 85 -27.37 26.99 7.59
CA GLU A 85 -26.78 25.78 8.19
C GLU A 85 -26.82 24.59 7.22
N LEU A 86 -27.85 24.50 6.37
CA LEU A 86 -27.94 23.45 5.35
C LEU A 86 -26.91 23.65 4.25
N GLU A 87 -26.70 24.90 3.80
CA GLU A 87 -25.66 25.25 2.83
C GLU A 87 -24.27 24.90 3.36
N GLU A 88 -23.98 25.20 4.64
CA GLU A 88 -22.72 24.84 5.30
C GLU A 88 -22.51 23.31 5.32
N LEU A 89 -23.55 22.53 5.63
CA LEU A 89 -23.47 21.07 5.58
C LEU A 89 -23.32 20.51 4.15
N GLU A 90 -23.91 21.17 3.15
CA GLU A 90 -23.71 20.81 1.74
C GLU A 90 -22.25 21.03 1.31
N GLU A 91 -21.62 22.10 1.76
CA GLU A 91 -20.19 22.36 1.56
C GLU A 91 -19.34 21.28 2.24
N GLU A 92 -19.57 20.99 3.53
CA GLU A 92 -18.85 19.93 4.25
C GLU A 92 -18.99 18.56 3.57
N ARG A 93 -20.19 18.25 3.06
CA ARG A 93 -20.46 17.02 2.31
C ARG A 93 -19.62 16.94 1.03
N LEU A 94 -19.49 18.05 0.30
CA LEU A 94 -18.68 18.10 -0.92
C LEU A 94 -17.19 17.92 -0.60
N GLU A 95 -16.69 18.59 0.43
CA GLU A 95 -15.31 18.44 0.88
C GLU A 95 -14.99 16.98 1.27
N GLU A 96 -15.90 16.32 1.99
CA GLU A 96 -15.72 14.92 2.39
C GLU A 96 -15.76 13.97 1.18
N LEU A 97 -16.61 14.23 0.19
CA LEU A 97 -16.63 13.48 -1.08
C LEU A 97 -15.34 13.67 -1.89
N GLU A 98 -14.80 14.89 -1.93
CA GLU A 98 -13.50 15.16 -2.57
C GLU A 98 -12.37 14.42 -1.86
N LEU A 99 -12.38 14.39 -0.53
CA LEU A 99 -11.43 13.61 0.27
C LEU A 99 -11.51 12.11 -0.06
N LEU A 100 -12.71 11.52 -0.09
CA LEU A 100 -12.91 10.14 -0.51
C LEU A 100 -12.38 9.88 -1.93
N GLY A 101 -12.60 10.82 -2.85
CA GLY A 101 -12.04 10.77 -4.20
C GLY A 101 -10.52 10.71 -4.20
N HIS A 102 -9.86 11.55 -3.40
CA HIS A 102 -8.41 11.54 -3.24
C HIS A 102 -7.89 10.23 -2.64
N ILE A 103 -8.54 9.72 -1.58
CA ILE A 103 -8.14 8.44 -0.95
C ILE A 103 -8.30 7.28 -1.94
N GLN A 104 -9.36 7.28 -2.75
CA GLN A 104 -9.56 6.26 -3.77
C GLN A 104 -8.44 6.24 -4.82
N ILE A 105 -7.98 7.41 -5.27
CA ILE A 105 -6.84 7.53 -6.18
C ILE A 105 -5.57 6.96 -5.52
N MET A 106 -5.33 7.30 -4.26
CA MET A 106 -4.18 6.79 -3.50
C MET A 106 -4.22 5.25 -3.38
N LEU A 107 -5.38 4.67 -3.04
CA LEU A 107 -5.56 3.22 -2.99
C LEU A 107 -5.27 2.55 -4.32
N GLN A 108 -5.69 3.14 -5.45
CA GLN A 108 -5.36 2.62 -6.78
C GLN A 108 -3.85 2.66 -7.04
N MET A 109 -3.18 3.75 -6.68
CA MET A 109 -1.72 3.86 -6.78
C MET A 109 -1.03 2.77 -5.96
N HIS A 110 -1.51 2.52 -4.74
CA HIS A 110 -0.97 1.47 -3.87
C HIS A 110 -1.15 0.07 -4.47
N GLN A 111 -2.31 -0.22 -5.05
CA GLN A 111 -2.55 -1.50 -5.75
C GLN A 111 -1.58 -1.70 -6.93
N HIS A 112 -1.34 -0.64 -7.71
CA HIS A 112 -0.37 -0.68 -8.81
C HIS A 112 1.07 -0.89 -8.32
N ALA A 113 1.47 -0.21 -7.24
CA ALA A 113 2.79 -0.36 -6.63
C ALA A 113 2.99 -1.79 -6.10
N LYS A 114 2.03 -2.32 -5.35
CA LYS A 114 2.01 -3.71 -4.87
C LYS A 114 2.17 -4.71 -6.02
N GLY A 115 1.41 -4.57 -7.10
CA GLY A 115 1.52 -5.44 -8.27
C GLY A 115 2.88 -5.35 -8.97
N ARG A 116 3.53 -4.18 -8.97
CA ARG A 116 4.89 -4.01 -9.50
C ARG A 116 5.92 -4.71 -8.60
N MET A 117 5.86 -4.48 -7.29
CA MET A 117 6.78 -5.09 -6.33
C MET A 117 6.68 -6.61 -6.33
N GLN A 118 5.47 -7.18 -6.39
CA GLN A 118 5.29 -8.63 -6.49
C GLN A 118 5.96 -9.23 -7.74
N ARG A 119 5.87 -8.56 -8.89
CA ARG A 119 6.57 -8.97 -10.12
C ARG A 119 8.08 -8.91 -9.96
N MET A 120 8.60 -7.86 -9.32
CA MET A 120 10.02 -7.73 -9.03
C MET A 120 10.52 -8.81 -8.07
N ILE A 121 9.78 -9.12 -6.99
CA ILE A 121 10.10 -10.23 -6.06
C ILE A 121 10.15 -11.55 -6.81
N ALA A 122 9.17 -11.83 -7.69
CA ALA A 122 9.15 -13.05 -8.47
C ALA A 122 10.37 -13.15 -9.41
N ALA A 123 10.72 -12.06 -10.10
CA ALA A 123 11.87 -12.00 -10.98
C ALA A 123 13.20 -12.22 -10.22
N LEU A 124 13.40 -11.52 -9.11
CA LEU A 124 14.60 -11.65 -8.28
C LEU A 124 14.71 -13.03 -7.64
N THR A 125 13.60 -13.61 -7.18
CA THR A 125 13.57 -14.99 -6.66
C THR A 125 14.01 -16.00 -7.73
N LYS A 126 13.51 -15.84 -8.96
CA LYS A 126 13.90 -16.70 -10.08
C LYS A 126 15.38 -16.55 -10.43
N GLU A 127 15.90 -15.33 -10.42
CA GLU A 127 17.32 -15.10 -10.69
C GLU A 127 18.20 -15.65 -9.57
N LEU A 128 17.80 -15.49 -8.31
CA LEU A 128 18.51 -16.08 -7.17
C LEU A 128 18.57 -17.62 -7.28
N HIS A 129 17.49 -18.26 -7.73
CA HIS A 129 17.47 -19.71 -7.97
C HIS A 129 18.47 -20.12 -9.06
N ARG A 130 18.53 -19.37 -10.18
CA ARG A 130 19.51 -19.61 -11.26
C ARG A 130 20.95 -19.43 -10.78
N VAL A 131 21.21 -18.41 -9.97
CA VAL A 131 22.54 -18.17 -9.39
C VAL A 131 22.93 -19.33 -8.48
N ARG A 132 22.01 -19.82 -7.64
CA ARG A 132 22.25 -20.98 -6.77
C ARG A 132 22.60 -22.23 -7.57
N GLN A 133 21.89 -22.52 -8.66
CA GLN A 133 22.23 -23.64 -9.54
C GLN A 133 23.63 -23.51 -10.15
N ARG A 134 24.04 -22.29 -10.52
CA ARG A 134 25.40 -22.01 -11.02
C ARG A 134 26.45 -22.17 -9.92
N GLU A 135 26.17 -21.74 -8.70
CA GLU A 135 27.03 -21.95 -7.54
C GLU A 135 27.26 -23.46 -7.30
N GLU A 136 26.18 -24.25 -7.29
CA GLU A 136 26.22 -25.71 -7.15
C GLU A 136 27.05 -26.38 -8.27
N ALA A 137 26.89 -25.94 -9.51
CA ALA A 137 27.68 -26.44 -10.64
C ALA A 137 29.18 -26.14 -10.48
N VAL A 138 29.54 -24.95 -9.98
CA VAL A 138 30.95 -24.60 -9.69
C VAL A 138 31.52 -25.47 -8.58
N VAL A 139 30.75 -25.75 -7.52
CA VAL A 139 31.18 -26.67 -6.45
C VAL A 139 31.40 -28.08 -7.01
N ILE A 140 30.46 -28.60 -7.79
CA ILE A 140 30.59 -29.94 -8.40
C ILE A 140 31.83 -30.00 -9.31
N ALA A 141 32.09 -28.98 -10.12
CA ALA A 141 33.28 -28.91 -10.96
C ALA A 141 34.59 -28.89 -10.14
N ALA A 142 34.62 -28.16 -9.03
CA ALA A 142 35.76 -28.12 -8.11
C ALA A 142 36.02 -29.48 -7.42
N LEU A 143 34.96 -30.21 -7.05
CA LEU A 143 35.06 -31.56 -6.48
C LEU A 143 35.55 -32.59 -7.51
N ARG A 144 34.98 -32.58 -8.73
CA ARG A 144 35.32 -33.54 -9.80
C ARG A 144 36.75 -33.40 -10.29
N SER A 145 37.28 -32.17 -10.29
CA SER A 145 38.67 -31.91 -10.68
C SER A 145 39.70 -32.35 -9.64
N ARG A 146 39.28 -32.99 -8.53
CA ARG A 146 40.12 -33.35 -7.36
C ARG A 146 40.90 -32.16 -6.79
N ILE A 147 40.46 -30.95 -7.10
CA ILE A 147 41.09 -29.70 -6.71
C ILE A 147 40.91 -29.45 -5.21
N VAL A 148 39.78 -29.90 -4.65
CA VAL A 148 39.50 -29.80 -3.22
C VAL A 148 39.60 -31.20 -2.60
N LYS A 149 40.64 -31.44 -1.79
CA LYS A 149 40.60 -32.54 -0.81
C LYS A 149 39.60 -32.14 0.27
N VAL A 150 38.43 -32.77 0.28
CA VAL A 150 37.50 -32.67 1.39
C VAL A 150 38.21 -33.25 2.61
N PHE A 151 38.77 -32.39 3.47
CA PHE A 151 39.20 -32.82 4.79
C PHE A 151 37.93 -33.02 5.61
N ALA A 152 37.53 -34.27 5.79
CA ALA A 152 36.60 -34.61 6.85
C ALA A 152 37.20 -34.12 8.18
N PRO A 153 36.44 -33.41 9.03
CA PRO A 153 36.94 -33.05 10.35
C PRO A 153 37.29 -34.37 11.05
N LYS A 154 38.55 -34.51 11.49
CA LYS A 154 38.95 -35.64 12.33
C LYS A 154 38.14 -35.53 13.62
N ILE A 155 37.24 -36.49 13.82
CA ILE A 155 36.59 -36.76 15.11
C ILE A 155 37.65 -37.23 16.09
#